data_AF-A0A369KHQ4-F1
#
_entry.id   AF-A0A369KHQ4-F1
#
_cell.length_a   1.000
_cell.length_b   1.000
_cell.length_c   1.000
_cell.angle_alpha   90.00
_cell.angle_beta   90.00
_cell.angle_gamma   90.00
#
_symmetry.space_group_name_H-M   'P 1'
#
loop_
_entity.id
_entity.type
_entity.pdbx_description
1 polymer ?
#
loop_
_entity_poly.entity_id
_entity_poly.type
_entity_poly.pdbx_seq_one_letter_code
_entity_poly.pdbx_strand_id
1 'polypeptide(L)'
;MLQSWKKRMLYGSAGLTVLVSAGALYLGLRPEEPKAVSYPVISKDLTTMTFTPKDGQVILLYGSDINRYKETQDDPQEPGLMTTLSKTGKELKAEAIADPDFYWMRLSQKGTDPRHIYAHHPDGIEADHFFTYDLKRDTFTKHEVPNTAITSVAHYGKDVWLESNASKPKEKIQLINVRTDKRYPIEDRLMPVFDSPILELDQTIAYANNGTEDDKEGAAGMVLLDQTTGKSRVIRKADEPYACTALYGAKETAYFATTDGVMIRLKTDGTMQQKSFSVLDDVNYWATEPMRMINKQTGYQIIGTGENDTDQRLVKWTFGQAFRVEPVRPDFWKEGNYYRYLYRNPYKKTSYFTESKTSFSGKGRLIITDDNLKTLRTIPVEGANGVDFVMD
;
A
#
# COMPACT_ATOMS: atom_id res chain seq x y z
N MET A 1 17.32 -40.08 17.02
CA MET A 1 16.29 -39.41 16.19
C MET A 1 15.12 -39.11 17.12
N LEU A 2 15.29 -38.07 17.94
CA LEU A 2 14.87 -36.66 17.73
C LEU A 2 13.39 -36.47 18.03
N GLN A 3 13.21 -35.84 19.19
CA GLN A 3 12.02 -35.69 20.01
C GLN A 3 11.09 -34.58 19.52
N SER A 4 9.81 -34.79 19.82
CA SER A 4 8.76 -33.79 19.82
C SER A 4 8.89 -32.83 21.01
N TRP A 5 8.87 -31.54 20.69
CA TRP A 5 8.06 -30.48 21.29
C TRP A 5 7.62 -30.66 22.76
N LYS A 6 8.19 -29.86 23.65
CA LYS A 6 7.51 -29.35 24.85
C LYS A 6 8.16 -28.04 25.37
N LYS A 7 7.31 -27.00 25.44
CA LYS A 7 7.17 -25.94 26.46
C LYS A 7 8.43 -25.28 27.05
N ARG A 8 8.38 -23.95 27.18
CA ARG A 8 8.60 -23.26 28.47
C ARG A 8 8.10 -21.80 28.48
N MET A 9 7.08 -21.57 29.30
CA MET A 9 6.84 -20.30 30.00
C MET A 9 7.44 -20.41 31.42
N LEU A 10 8.12 -19.34 31.82
CA LEU A 10 8.20 -18.68 33.15
C LEU A 10 8.73 -19.36 34.45
N TYR A 11 9.53 -18.52 35.14
CA TYR A 11 9.86 -18.34 36.58
C TYR A 11 10.99 -19.13 37.29
N GLY A 12 11.98 -18.35 37.77
CA GLY A 12 12.68 -18.37 39.08
C GLY A 12 13.48 -19.62 39.48
N SER A 13 14.65 -19.58 40.13
CA SER A 13 15.45 -18.52 40.76
C SER A 13 16.76 -19.17 41.29
N ALA A 14 17.71 -18.31 41.67
CA ALA A 14 18.85 -18.54 42.57
C ALA A 14 20.20 -18.99 41.95
N GLY A 15 21.14 -18.05 42.01
CA GLY A 15 22.57 -18.20 41.79
C GLY A 15 23.27 -16.92 42.22
N LEU A 16 23.22 -16.62 43.52
CA LEU A 16 23.82 -15.46 44.16
C LEU A 16 25.34 -15.68 44.29
N THR A 17 26.17 -14.77 43.77
CA THR A 17 27.52 -14.54 44.31
C THR A 17 27.85 -13.05 44.19
N VAL A 18 28.43 -12.52 45.25
CA VAL A 18 28.36 -11.14 45.72
C VAL A 18 29.74 -10.47 45.58
N LEU A 19 29.70 -9.22 45.09
CA LEU A 19 30.63 -8.09 45.27
C LEU A 19 32.08 -8.19 44.75
N VAL A 20 32.39 -7.33 43.76
CA VAL A 20 33.37 -6.26 43.97
C VAL A 20 32.80 -4.95 43.44
N SER A 21 32.72 -3.99 44.35
CA SER A 21 32.36 -2.60 44.19
C SER A 21 33.34 -1.82 43.29
N ALA A 22 32.83 -1.22 42.22
CA ALA A 22 33.43 -0.03 41.60
C ALA A 22 32.31 0.98 41.40
N GLY A 23 32.48 2.15 42.04
CA GLY A 23 31.45 3.18 42.21
C GLY A 23 30.80 3.62 40.90
N ALA A 24 29.47 3.68 40.96
CA ALA A 24 28.63 4.34 39.97
C ALA A 24 28.95 5.84 39.94
N LEU A 25 29.77 6.26 38.97
CA LEU A 25 29.74 7.60 38.43
C LEU A 25 28.53 7.68 37.48
N TYR A 26 27.36 7.89 38.09
CA TYR A 26 26.15 8.29 37.38
C TYR A 26 26.33 9.76 36.95
N LEU A 27 27.14 9.99 35.92
CA LEU A 27 27.10 11.23 35.15
C LEU A 27 25.87 11.14 34.26
N GLY A 28 24.84 11.89 34.64
CA GLY A 28 23.55 11.93 33.99
C GLY A 28 23.67 12.27 32.50
N LEU A 29 23.56 11.24 31.66
CA LEU A 29 22.93 11.40 30.36
C LEU A 29 21.43 11.39 30.63
N ARG A 30 20.86 12.56 30.91
CA ARG A 30 19.44 12.74 30.63
C ARG A 30 19.28 12.39 29.14
N PRO A 31 18.37 11.50 28.74
CA PRO A 31 17.95 11.51 27.35
C PRO A 31 17.55 12.96 27.06
N GLU A 32 18.17 13.58 26.06
CA GLU A 32 17.68 14.87 25.58
C GLU A 32 16.20 14.66 25.28
N GLU A 33 15.34 15.33 26.05
CA GLU A 33 13.92 15.43 25.70
C GLU A 33 13.89 15.88 24.24
N PRO A 34 13.18 15.15 23.35
CA PRO A 34 13.06 15.58 21.97
C PRO A 34 12.54 17.01 22.01
N LYS A 35 13.34 17.97 21.52
CA LYS A 35 12.92 19.37 21.43
C LYS A 35 11.60 19.37 20.68
N ALA A 36 10.53 19.77 21.36
CA ALA A 36 9.23 19.97 20.72
C ALA A 36 9.43 21.03 19.63
N VAL A 37 9.55 20.59 18.38
CA VAL A 37 9.59 21.49 17.23
C VAL A 37 8.17 21.99 17.06
N SER A 38 7.94 23.26 17.43
CA SER A 38 6.65 23.91 17.20
C SER A 38 6.60 24.35 15.75
N TYR A 39 5.70 23.73 14.98
CA TYR A 39 5.39 24.16 13.62
C TYR A 39 4.24 25.17 13.64
N PRO A 40 4.24 26.18 12.76
CA PRO A 40 3.03 26.94 12.51
C PRO A 40 1.93 25.98 12.03
N VAL A 41 0.80 25.99 12.74
CA VAL A 41 -0.36 25.16 12.43
C VAL A 41 -1.18 25.80 11.32
N ILE A 42 -1.47 25.04 10.27
CA ILE A 42 -2.48 25.37 9.28
C ILE A 42 -3.79 24.70 9.72
N SER A 43 -4.76 25.51 10.15
CA SER A 43 -6.12 25.07 10.48
C SER A 43 -6.97 24.83 9.22
N LYS A 44 -6.43 24.14 8.22
CA LYS A 44 -7.12 23.88 6.95
C LYS A 44 -7.20 22.38 6.71
N ASP A 45 -8.42 21.93 6.46
CA ASP A 45 -8.74 20.64 5.88
C ASP A 45 -7.99 20.49 4.54
N LEU A 46 -7.43 19.30 4.30
CA LEU A 46 -6.64 18.96 3.12
C LEU A 46 -7.37 19.29 1.81
N THR A 47 -8.70 19.19 1.80
CA THR A 47 -9.57 19.49 0.64
C THR A 47 -9.69 20.97 0.32
N THR A 48 -9.38 21.85 1.28
CA THR A 48 -9.41 23.31 1.10
C THR A 48 -8.05 23.89 0.70
N MET A 49 -7.01 23.06 0.69
CA MET A 49 -5.67 23.43 0.30
C MET A 49 -5.51 23.33 -1.22
N THR A 50 -4.88 24.35 -1.81
CA THR A 50 -4.37 24.28 -3.18
C THR A 50 -2.86 24.29 -3.11
N PHE A 51 -2.23 23.32 -3.77
CA PHE A 51 -0.79 23.16 -3.75
C PHE A 51 -0.22 23.76 -5.03
N THR A 52 0.70 24.70 -4.90
CA THR A 52 1.30 25.37 -6.06
C THR A 52 2.80 25.51 -5.82
N PRO A 53 3.56 24.40 -5.95
CA PRO A 53 5.02 24.48 -5.85
C PRO A 53 5.54 25.46 -6.91
N LYS A 54 6.46 26.35 -6.53
CA LYS A 54 7.17 27.19 -7.50
C LYS A 54 8.15 26.33 -8.30
N ASP A 55 8.64 26.86 -9.42
CA ASP A 55 9.58 26.13 -10.28
C ASP A 55 10.77 25.54 -9.49
N GLY A 56 10.93 24.22 -9.61
CA GLY A 56 11.94 23.42 -8.91
C GLY A 56 11.69 23.16 -7.42
N GLN A 57 10.59 23.65 -6.82
CA GLN A 57 10.20 23.27 -5.46
C GLN A 57 9.44 21.96 -5.44
N VAL A 58 9.49 21.26 -4.32
CA VAL A 58 8.61 20.14 -4.03
C VAL A 58 7.91 20.36 -2.70
N ILE A 59 6.66 19.99 -2.60
CA ILE A 59 5.89 19.95 -1.35
C ILE A 59 5.71 18.47 -0.99
N LEU A 60 6.06 18.12 0.23
CA LEU A 60 5.96 16.78 0.78
C LEU A 60 4.87 16.77 1.85
N LEU A 61 4.03 15.75 1.82
CA LEU A 61 3.07 15.47 2.89
C LEU A 61 3.50 14.22 3.65
N TYR A 62 3.37 14.31 4.97
CA TYR A 62 3.61 13.22 5.91
C TYR A 62 2.32 13.08 6.73
N GLY A 63 1.63 11.95 6.60
CA GLY A 63 0.44 11.67 7.37
C GLY A 63 0.75 11.52 8.86
N SER A 64 -0.22 11.81 9.71
CA SER A 64 -0.07 11.56 11.15
C SER A 64 0.01 10.06 11.46
N ASP A 65 0.77 9.70 12.50
CA ASP A 65 0.99 8.32 12.92
C ASP A 65 -0.15 7.82 13.84
N ILE A 66 -0.86 6.78 13.39
CA ILE A 66 -1.89 6.09 14.20
C ILE A 66 -1.30 4.96 15.06
N ASN A 67 -0.04 4.56 14.90
CA ASN A 67 0.51 3.46 15.70
C ASN A 67 0.91 3.84 17.15
N ARG A 68 0.65 5.08 17.60
CA ARG A 68 0.56 5.40 19.04
C ARG A 68 -0.84 5.19 19.63
N TYR A 69 -1.84 4.83 18.82
CA TYR A 69 -3.26 5.10 19.14
C TYR A 69 -4.08 3.98 19.78
N LYS A 70 -3.52 2.81 20.13
CA LYS A 70 -4.33 1.74 20.74
C LYS A 70 -3.97 1.35 22.18
N GLU A 71 -2.85 1.80 22.75
CA GLU A 71 -2.49 1.43 24.13
C GLU A 71 -2.46 2.58 25.14
N THR A 72 -2.37 3.84 24.72
CA THR A 72 -2.36 5.00 25.64
C THR A 72 -3.16 6.16 25.06
N GLN A 73 -4.40 6.34 25.52
CA GLN A 73 -5.28 7.46 25.16
C GLN A 73 -4.76 8.86 25.58
N ASP A 74 -3.59 8.95 26.20
CA ASP A 74 -3.05 10.16 26.82
C ASP A 74 -1.98 10.89 25.98
N ASP A 75 -1.50 10.32 24.86
CA ASP A 75 -0.52 10.99 24.00
C ASP A 75 -1.23 11.80 22.88
N PRO A 76 -0.97 13.11 22.74
CA PRO A 76 -1.54 13.91 21.67
C PRO A 76 -1.10 13.38 20.30
N GLN A 77 -2.05 13.25 19.35
CA GLN A 77 -1.73 12.95 17.94
C GLN A 77 -0.64 13.92 17.46
N GLU A 78 0.48 13.37 16.97
CA GLU A 78 1.40 14.16 16.18
C GLU A 78 0.65 14.58 14.91
N PRO A 79 0.53 15.88 14.61
CA PRO A 79 -0.23 16.33 13.45
C PRO A 79 0.45 15.85 12.17
N GLY A 80 -0.32 15.70 11.10
CA GLY A 80 0.26 15.55 9.78
C GLY A 80 1.13 16.76 9.45
N LEU A 81 2.17 16.56 8.63
CA LEU A 81 3.13 17.61 8.30
C LEU A 81 3.16 17.90 6.79
N MET A 82 3.37 19.16 6.47
CA MET A 82 3.66 19.63 5.12
C MET A 82 5.02 20.33 5.11
N THR A 83 5.92 19.87 4.25
CA THR A 83 7.24 20.47 4.09
C THR A 83 7.47 20.89 2.66
N THR A 84 7.81 22.17 2.45
CA THR A 84 8.24 22.68 1.13
C THR A 84 9.76 22.67 1.07
N LEU A 85 10.32 21.97 0.09
CA LEU A 85 11.74 21.91 -0.20
C LEU A 85 12.07 22.68 -1.48
N SER A 86 13.26 23.27 -1.52
CA SER A 86 13.87 23.79 -2.74
C SER A 86 14.35 22.67 -3.68
N LYS A 87 14.79 23.04 -4.88
CA LYS A 87 15.35 22.09 -5.87
C LYS A 87 16.51 21.25 -5.38
N THR A 88 17.25 21.73 -4.38
CA THR A 88 18.40 21.05 -3.79
C THR A 88 18.06 20.31 -2.50
N GLY A 89 16.79 20.30 -2.08
CA GLY A 89 16.34 19.68 -0.83
C GLY A 89 16.52 20.50 0.43
N LYS A 90 16.92 21.78 0.32
CA LYS A 90 16.88 22.68 1.48
C LYS A 90 15.43 22.95 1.85
N GLU A 91 15.06 22.71 3.11
CA GLU A 91 13.78 23.09 3.67
C GLU A 91 13.57 24.60 3.58
N LEU A 92 12.44 24.99 2.99
CA LEU A 92 12.01 26.37 2.87
C LEU A 92 10.90 26.70 3.87
N LYS A 93 10.06 25.71 4.17
CA LYS A 93 8.89 25.86 5.05
C LYS A 93 8.47 24.49 5.58
N ALA A 94 8.11 24.41 6.85
CA ALA A 94 7.47 23.26 7.47
C ALA A 94 6.25 23.73 8.27
N GLU A 95 5.14 23.02 8.14
CA GLU A 95 3.84 23.38 8.70
C GLU A 95 3.12 22.13 9.19
N ALA A 96 2.36 22.27 10.29
CA ALA A 96 1.46 21.22 10.75
C ALA A 96 0.08 21.36 10.08
N ILE A 97 -0.50 20.24 9.67
CA ILE A 97 -1.85 20.15 9.11
C ILE A 97 -2.79 19.74 10.25
N ALA A 98 -3.75 20.60 10.59
CA ALA A 98 -4.79 20.30 11.56
C ALA A 98 -6.04 19.73 10.87
N ASP A 99 -5.84 18.64 10.15
CA ASP A 99 -6.90 17.84 9.56
C ASP A 99 -6.95 16.50 10.32
N PRO A 100 -8.01 16.23 11.09
CA PRO A 100 -8.13 14.99 11.85
C PRO A 100 -8.29 13.77 10.94
N ASP A 101 -8.65 13.94 9.67
CA ASP A 101 -8.76 12.84 8.71
C ASP A 101 -7.47 12.65 7.90
N PHE A 102 -6.40 13.41 8.19
CA PHE A 102 -5.12 13.29 7.49
C PHE A 102 -4.11 12.41 8.26
N TYR A 103 -4.25 11.11 8.05
CA TYR A 103 -3.36 10.07 8.57
C TYR A 103 -2.40 9.57 7.50
N TRP A 104 -1.51 8.66 7.88
CA TRP A 104 -0.76 7.87 6.91
C TRP A 104 -1.71 7.31 5.83
N MET A 105 -1.42 7.53 4.54
CA MET A 105 -2.34 7.16 3.45
C MET A 105 -1.74 6.06 2.56
N ARG A 106 -2.58 5.06 2.21
CA ARG A 106 -2.28 4.11 1.13
C ARG A 106 -2.73 4.68 -0.20
N LEU A 107 -1.81 4.70 -1.17
CA LEU A 107 -2.05 5.28 -2.49
C LEU A 107 -2.32 4.20 -3.55
N SER A 108 -3.47 4.30 -4.19
CA SER A 108 -3.88 3.51 -5.34
C SER A 108 -4.01 4.40 -6.58
N GLN A 109 -3.62 3.88 -7.74
CA GLN A 109 -3.74 4.57 -9.02
C GLN A 109 -4.30 3.64 -10.07
N LYS A 110 -5.30 4.12 -10.81
CA LYS A 110 -5.95 3.33 -11.86
C LYS A 110 -5.28 3.56 -13.20
N GLY A 111 -5.09 2.49 -13.98
CA GLY A 111 -4.71 2.63 -15.38
C GLY A 111 -5.78 3.30 -16.25
N THR A 112 -7.05 3.16 -15.89
CA THR A 112 -8.25 3.70 -16.57
C THR A 112 -8.56 5.14 -16.18
N ASP A 113 -8.17 5.56 -14.98
CA ASP A 113 -8.23 6.94 -14.51
C ASP A 113 -6.87 7.37 -13.96
N PRO A 114 -5.92 7.70 -14.86
CA PRO A 114 -4.59 8.10 -14.45
C PRO A 114 -4.55 9.54 -13.92
N ARG A 115 -5.68 10.28 -13.94
CA ARG A 115 -5.78 11.65 -13.44
C ARG A 115 -5.82 11.70 -11.92
N HIS A 116 -6.50 10.74 -11.30
CA HIS A 116 -6.71 10.75 -9.86
C HIS A 116 -5.83 9.71 -9.17
N ILE A 117 -5.31 10.10 -8.01
CA ILE A 117 -4.72 9.18 -7.04
C ILE A 117 -5.75 8.97 -5.95
N TYR A 118 -6.05 7.72 -5.64
CA TYR A 118 -6.97 7.33 -4.59
C TYR A 118 -6.16 7.09 -3.32
N ALA A 119 -6.56 7.73 -2.23
CA ALA A 119 -5.92 7.62 -0.95
C ALA A 119 -6.94 7.16 0.09
N HIS A 120 -6.58 6.15 0.86
CA HIS A 120 -7.41 5.64 1.95
C HIS A 120 -6.53 5.28 3.15
N HIS A 121 -7.17 5.13 4.31
CA HIS A 121 -6.48 4.80 5.55
C HIS A 121 -5.94 3.36 5.52
N PRO A 122 -4.78 3.10 6.15
CA PRO A 122 -4.25 1.75 6.30
C PRO A 122 -5.07 0.94 7.30
N ASP A 123 -4.75 -0.34 7.35
CA ASP A 123 -5.49 -1.41 7.99
C ASP A 123 -5.87 -1.11 9.44
N GLY A 124 -7.09 -1.49 9.83
CA GLY A 124 -7.58 -1.38 11.20
C GLY A 124 -8.04 0.03 11.60
N ILE A 125 -8.05 0.98 10.66
CA ILE A 125 -8.71 2.28 10.76
C ILE A 125 -10.00 2.20 9.94
N GLU A 126 -11.11 2.02 10.64
CA GLU A 126 -12.43 2.00 10.03
C GLU A 126 -12.87 3.43 9.74
N ALA A 127 -12.79 3.84 8.48
CA ALA A 127 -13.28 5.13 8.02
C ALA A 127 -14.42 4.96 7.03
N ASP A 128 -15.38 5.87 7.07
CA ASP A 128 -16.48 5.98 6.13
C ASP A 128 -16.16 6.87 4.94
N HIS A 129 -14.88 7.20 4.73
CA HIS A 129 -14.45 8.10 3.68
C HIS A 129 -13.10 7.69 3.07
N PHE A 130 -12.84 8.21 1.87
CA PHE A 130 -11.53 8.15 1.23
C PHE A 130 -11.26 9.47 0.49
N PHE A 131 -10.01 9.69 0.10
CA PHE A 131 -9.59 10.88 -0.63
C PHE A 131 -9.25 10.55 -2.07
N THR A 132 -9.42 11.54 -2.95
CA THR A 132 -8.77 11.55 -4.27
C THR A 132 -7.95 12.81 -4.43
N TYR A 133 -6.75 12.68 -5.00
CA TYR A 133 -5.96 13.81 -5.47
C TYR A 133 -6.06 13.96 -6.98
N ASP A 134 -6.47 15.14 -7.47
CA ASP A 134 -6.54 15.46 -8.91
C ASP A 134 -5.21 16.03 -9.40
N LEU A 135 -4.41 15.22 -10.11
CA LEU A 135 -3.08 15.59 -10.61
C LEU A 135 -3.05 16.76 -11.61
N LYS A 136 -4.21 17.21 -12.10
CA LYS A 136 -4.32 18.35 -13.02
C LYS A 136 -4.74 19.63 -12.31
N ARG A 137 -5.48 19.50 -11.20
CA ARG A 137 -5.98 20.64 -10.42
C ARG A 137 -5.17 20.91 -9.15
N ASP A 138 -4.34 19.95 -8.76
CA ASP A 138 -3.53 19.99 -7.54
C ASP A 138 -4.38 20.18 -6.26
N THR A 139 -5.48 19.43 -6.18
CA THR A 139 -6.46 19.50 -5.09
C THR A 139 -6.86 18.11 -4.60
N PHE A 140 -7.04 17.97 -3.29
CA PHE A 140 -7.71 16.81 -2.69
C PHE A 140 -9.23 16.97 -2.72
N THR A 141 -9.93 15.85 -2.76
CA THR A 141 -11.39 15.77 -2.59
C THR A 141 -11.66 14.60 -1.66
N LYS A 142 -12.47 14.85 -0.63
CA LYS A 142 -12.97 13.83 0.28
C LYS A 142 -14.27 13.24 -0.27
N HIS A 143 -14.37 11.92 -0.24
CA HIS A 143 -15.54 11.17 -0.68
C HIS A 143 -16.13 10.44 0.51
N GLU A 144 -17.31 10.87 0.93
CA GLU A 144 -18.05 10.25 2.02
C GLU A 144 -18.85 9.05 1.50
N VAL A 145 -18.76 7.92 2.19
CA VAL A 145 -19.47 6.67 1.95
C VAL A 145 -20.13 6.24 3.27
N PRO A 146 -21.22 6.91 3.68
CA PRO A 146 -21.79 6.71 5.01
C PRO A 146 -22.22 5.26 5.25
N ASN A 147 -22.21 4.85 6.51
CA ASN A 147 -22.55 3.49 6.95
C ASN A 147 -21.63 2.39 6.38
N THR A 148 -20.35 2.71 6.23
CA THR A 148 -19.34 1.82 5.65
C THR A 148 -18.08 1.94 6.50
N ALA A 149 -17.42 0.83 6.83
CA ALA A 149 -16.02 0.87 7.24
C ALA A 149 -15.19 0.42 6.04
N ILE A 150 -14.57 1.37 5.36
CA ILE A 150 -13.75 1.14 4.17
C ILE A 150 -12.45 0.49 4.63
N THR A 151 -12.18 -0.71 4.13
CA THR A 151 -10.93 -1.44 4.42
C THR A 151 -9.94 -1.34 3.29
N SER A 152 -10.40 -1.16 2.05
CA SER A 152 -9.52 -0.91 0.90
C SER A 152 -10.25 -0.18 -0.23
N VAL A 153 -9.52 0.70 -0.92
CA VAL A 153 -9.92 1.29 -2.21
C VAL A 153 -8.95 0.86 -3.31
N ALA A 154 -8.24 -0.27 -3.14
CA ALA A 154 -7.37 -0.84 -4.17
C ALA A 154 -8.21 -1.51 -5.27
N HIS A 155 -8.18 -0.96 -6.49
CA HIS A 155 -8.93 -1.53 -7.61
C HIS A 155 -8.46 -1.07 -8.99
N TYR A 156 -8.85 -1.83 -10.00
CA TYR A 156 -8.74 -1.51 -11.43
C TYR A 156 -10.12 -1.54 -12.05
N GLY A 157 -10.45 -0.55 -12.90
CA GLY A 157 -11.81 -0.47 -13.42
C GLY A 157 -12.22 0.92 -13.89
N LYS A 158 -13.37 1.01 -14.55
CA LYS A 158 -13.97 2.29 -14.94
C LYS A 158 -14.60 3.00 -13.74
N ASP A 159 -15.17 2.25 -12.81
CA ASP A 159 -15.88 2.77 -11.64
C ASP A 159 -14.98 2.73 -10.40
N VAL A 160 -15.53 3.19 -9.26
CA VAL A 160 -14.86 3.15 -7.97
C VAL A 160 -15.40 1.98 -7.15
N TRP A 161 -14.52 1.04 -6.82
CA TRP A 161 -14.84 -0.12 -6.00
C TRP A 161 -14.10 -0.03 -4.68
N LEU A 162 -14.80 -0.37 -3.61
CA LEU A 162 -14.21 -0.49 -2.28
C LEU A 162 -14.61 -1.81 -1.64
N GLU A 163 -13.70 -2.31 -0.82
CA GLU A 163 -13.96 -3.35 0.15
C GLU A 163 -14.39 -2.69 1.46
N SER A 164 -15.44 -3.23 2.07
CA SER A 164 -15.90 -2.77 3.37
C SER A 164 -16.17 -3.93 4.31
N ASN A 165 -15.75 -3.75 5.56
CA ASN A 165 -16.34 -4.47 6.68
C ASN A 165 -17.58 -3.67 7.12
N ALA A 166 -18.77 -4.26 7.07
CA ALA A 166 -19.97 -3.49 7.37
C ALA A 166 -20.01 -3.11 8.87
N SER A 167 -20.35 -1.85 9.17
CA SER A 167 -20.30 -1.28 10.53
C SER A 167 -21.35 -1.83 11.51
N LYS A 168 -22.10 -2.87 11.12
CA LYS A 168 -23.09 -3.54 11.97
C LYS A 168 -22.69 -4.99 12.20
N PRO A 169 -22.78 -5.50 13.44
CA PRO A 169 -22.35 -6.86 13.83
C PRO A 169 -23.15 -8.02 13.18
N LYS A 170 -23.96 -7.75 12.15
CA LYS A 170 -24.73 -8.75 11.37
C LYS A 170 -24.50 -8.64 9.86
N GLU A 171 -23.80 -7.64 9.38
CA GLU A 171 -23.57 -7.42 7.95
C GLU A 171 -22.18 -7.96 7.59
N LYS A 172 -22.11 -8.83 6.57
CA LYS A 172 -20.87 -9.44 6.08
C LYS A 172 -20.01 -8.41 5.33
N ILE A 173 -18.74 -8.73 5.11
CA ILE A 173 -17.86 -7.96 4.21
C ILE A 173 -18.53 -7.81 2.83
N GLN A 174 -18.36 -6.66 2.20
CA GLN A 174 -19.03 -6.34 0.93
C GLN A 174 -18.07 -5.67 -0.04
N LEU A 175 -18.27 -5.96 -1.32
CA LEU A 175 -17.75 -5.12 -2.40
C LEU A 175 -18.81 -4.08 -2.77
N ILE A 176 -18.42 -2.81 -2.79
CA ILE A 176 -19.33 -1.69 -3.02
C ILE A 176 -18.87 -0.91 -4.24
N ASN A 177 -19.76 -0.71 -5.21
CA ASN A 177 -19.57 0.26 -6.27
C ASN A 177 -20.02 1.62 -5.77
N VAL A 178 -19.09 2.54 -5.52
CA VAL A 178 -19.38 3.86 -4.94
C VAL A 178 -20.30 4.68 -5.83
N ARG A 179 -20.16 4.55 -7.15
CA ARG A 179 -20.93 5.35 -8.10
C ARG A 179 -22.40 4.94 -8.15
N THR A 180 -22.67 3.63 -8.08
CA THR A 180 -24.03 3.09 -8.20
C THR A 180 -24.65 2.68 -6.87
N ASP A 181 -23.89 2.75 -5.76
CA ASP A 181 -24.23 2.20 -4.44
C ASP A 181 -24.69 0.73 -4.50
N LYS A 182 -24.19 -0.02 -5.48
CA LYS A 182 -24.47 -1.46 -5.58
C LYS A 182 -23.54 -2.18 -4.62
N ARG A 183 -24.12 -3.04 -3.78
CA ARG A 183 -23.40 -3.79 -2.73
C ARG A 183 -23.50 -5.27 -2.99
N TYR A 184 -22.37 -5.94 -2.92
CA TYR A 184 -22.24 -7.37 -3.12
C TYR A 184 -21.70 -7.99 -1.84
N PRO A 185 -22.57 -8.60 -1.00
CA PRO A 185 -22.13 -9.32 0.18
C PRO A 185 -21.21 -10.47 -0.23
N ILE A 186 -20.07 -10.56 0.45
CA ILE A 186 -19.08 -11.60 0.24
C ILE A 186 -19.23 -12.63 1.37
N GLU A 187 -19.20 -13.91 1.01
CA GLU A 187 -19.12 -14.98 2.00
C GLU A 187 -17.76 -14.94 2.69
N ASP A 188 -17.70 -15.18 4.01
CA ASP A 188 -16.46 -15.08 4.79
C ASP A 188 -15.30 -15.91 4.20
N ARG A 189 -15.60 -17.08 3.61
CA ARG A 189 -14.60 -17.93 2.93
C ARG A 189 -14.06 -17.36 1.61
N LEU A 190 -14.76 -16.40 1.03
CA LEU A 190 -14.42 -15.72 -0.23
C LEU A 190 -13.92 -14.30 0.02
N MET A 191 -13.48 -13.99 1.24
CA MET A 191 -12.87 -12.69 1.55
C MET A 191 -11.72 -12.39 0.59
N PRO A 192 -11.70 -11.19 -0.02
CA PRO A 192 -10.57 -10.76 -0.83
C PRO A 192 -9.25 -10.88 -0.07
N VAL A 193 -8.18 -11.21 -0.78
CA VAL A 193 -6.83 -11.05 -0.25
C VAL A 193 -6.64 -9.59 0.08
N PHE A 194 -6.21 -9.35 1.31
CA PHE A 194 -6.02 -8.01 1.84
C PHE A 194 -5.17 -7.16 0.88
N ASP A 195 -5.72 -6.02 0.44
CA ASP A 195 -5.11 -5.06 -0.49
C ASP A 195 -4.61 -5.62 -1.83
N SER A 196 -5.01 -6.85 -2.16
CA SER A 196 -5.05 -7.27 -3.55
C SER A 196 -6.13 -6.43 -4.25
N PRO A 197 -5.81 -5.79 -5.38
CA PRO A 197 -6.76 -4.93 -6.05
C PRO A 197 -7.99 -5.68 -6.55
N ILE A 198 -9.17 -5.08 -6.37
CA ILE A 198 -10.41 -5.56 -6.98
C ILE A 198 -10.42 -5.18 -8.47
N LEU A 199 -10.67 -6.14 -9.36
CA LEU A 199 -10.60 -5.93 -10.81
C LEU A 199 -12.01 -5.87 -11.40
N GLU A 200 -12.48 -4.69 -11.76
CA GLU A 200 -13.67 -4.52 -12.57
C GLU A 200 -13.38 -4.88 -14.03
N LEU A 201 -14.10 -5.89 -14.49
CA LEU A 201 -14.20 -6.34 -15.86
C LEU A 201 -15.51 -5.81 -16.48
N ASP A 202 -15.99 -6.35 -17.60
CA ASP A 202 -17.19 -5.82 -18.26
C ASP A 202 -18.48 -5.97 -17.42
N GLN A 203 -18.85 -7.20 -17.06
CA GLN A 203 -20.01 -7.53 -16.19
C GLN A 203 -19.60 -8.40 -15.00
N THR A 204 -18.30 -8.45 -14.72
CA THR A 204 -17.70 -9.33 -13.73
C THR A 204 -16.77 -8.50 -12.86
N ILE A 205 -16.61 -8.89 -11.60
CA ILE A 205 -15.55 -8.43 -10.73
C ILE A 205 -14.64 -9.62 -10.50
N ALA A 206 -13.33 -9.43 -10.65
CA ALA A 206 -12.35 -10.46 -10.38
C ALA A 206 -11.46 -10.04 -9.22
N TYR A 207 -11.15 -10.97 -8.31
CA TYR A 207 -10.27 -10.71 -7.18
C TYR A 207 -9.66 -12.02 -6.68
N ALA A 208 -8.55 -11.95 -5.93
CA ALA A 208 -7.96 -13.11 -5.27
C ALA A 208 -8.61 -13.30 -3.89
N ASN A 209 -8.83 -14.53 -3.43
CA ASN A 209 -9.21 -14.81 -2.03
C ASN A 209 -8.14 -15.64 -1.31
N ASN A 210 -7.95 -15.39 -0.02
CA ASN A 210 -7.03 -16.17 0.84
C ASN A 210 -7.60 -17.54 1.22
N GLY A 211 -8.90 -17.73 1.04
CA GLY A 211 -9.61 -18.88 1.58
C GLY A 211 -9.60 -18.94 3.11
N THR A 212 -9.99 -20.08 3.67
CA THR A 212 -9.87 -20.37 5.10
C THR A 212 -8.98 -21.59 5.32
N GLU A 213 -8.23 -21.63 6.43
CA GLU A 213 -7.28 -22.72 6.75
C GLU A 213 -7.93 -24.12 6.76
N ASP A 214 -9.25 -24.19 7.00
CA ASP A 214 -9.98 -25.43 7.28
C ASP A 214 -10.82 -25.98 6.12
N ASP A 215 -10.89 -25.34 4.96
CA ASP A 215 -11.96 -25.64 3.99
C ASP A 215 -11.48 -26.14 2.61
N LYS A 216 -11.86 -27.37 2.26
CA LYS A 216 -11.74 -27.91 0.90
C LYS A 216 -12.71 -27.25 -0.08
N GLU A 217 -13.75 -26.55 0.38
CA GLU A 217 -14.70 -25.79 -0.45
C GLU A 217 -14.43 -24.27 -0.46
N GLY A 218 -13.67 -23.77 0.51
CA GLY A 218 -13.29 -22.35 0.69
C GLY A 218 -11.79 -22.08 0.51
N ALA A 219 -11.07 -22.89 -0.27
CA ALA A 219 -9.63 -22.75 -0.45
C ALA A 219 -9.26 -21.46 -1.22
N ALA A 220 -8.03 -20.96 -1.02
CA ALA A 220 -7.46 -19.82 -1.75
C ALA A 220 -7.60 -19.99 -3.27
N GLY A 221 -7.85 -18.89 -3.99
CA GLY A 221 -8.07 -18.94 -5.42
C GLY A 221 -8.46 -17.60 -6.06
N MET A 222 -8.92 -17.68 -7.31
CA MET A 222 -9.36 -16.54 -8.10
C MET A 222 -10.89 -16.53 -8.16
N VAL A 223 -11.51 -15.46 -7.68
CA VAL A 223 -12.97 -15.32 -7.67
C VAL A 223 -13.41 -14.48 -8.86
N LEU A 224 -14.47 -14.93 -9.52
CA LEU A 224 -15.22 -14.18 -10.53
C LEU A 224 -16.65 -13.95 -10.00
N LEU A 225 -16.96 -12.72 -9.63
CA LEU A 225 -18.30 -12.31 -9.19
C LEU A 225 -19.07 -11.72 -10.37
N ASP A 226 -20.22 -12.29 -10.68
CA ASP A 226 -21.13 -11.78 -11.71
C ASP A 226 -21.92 -10.58 -11.17
N GLN A 227 -21.78 -9.41 -11.80
CA GLN A 227 -22.39 -8.17 -11.31
C GLN A 227 -23.93 -8.13 -11.48
N THR A 228 -24.49 -9.00 -12.31
CA THR A 228 -25.94 -9.08 -12.58
C THR A 228 -26.65 -9.93 -11.53
N THR A 229 -26.06 -11.07 -11.19
CA THR A 229 -26.64 -12.07 -10.29
C THR A 229 -26.09 -11.99 -8.87
N GLY A 230 -24.95 -11.32 -8.67
CA GLY A 230 -24.22 -11.27 -7.41
C GLY A 230 -23.59 -12.61 -7.02
N LYS A 231 -23.57 -13.60 -7.92
CA LYS A 231 -23.02 -14.93 -7.64
C LYS A 231 -21.53 -14.97 -7.94
N SER A 232 -20.78 -15.57 -7.03
CA SER A 232 -19.34 -15.82 -7.17
C SER A 232 -19.07 -17.21 -7.74
N ARG A 233 -18.08 -17.29 -8.62
CA ARG A 233 -17.46 -18.53 -9.09
C ARG A 233 -16.00 -18.53 -8.67
N VAL A 234 -15.57 -19.55 -7.96
CA VAL A 234 -14.16 -19.74 -7.58
C VAL A 234 -13.46 -20.58 -8.66
N ILE A 235 -12.34 -20.08 -9.17
CA ILE A 235 -11.44 -20.76 -10.09
C ILE A 235 -10.18 -21.13 -9.31
N ARG A 236 -9.89 -22.43 -9.28
CA ARG A 236 -8.71 -23.00 -8.63
C ARG A 236 -8.24 -24.24 -9.36
N LYS A 237 -7.02 -24.68 -9.08
CA LYS A 237 -6.52 -26.00 -9.49
C LYS A 237 -7.05 -27.06 -8.51
N ALA A 238 -7.26 -28.28 -8.99
CA ALA A 238 -7.88 -29.35 -8.20
C ALA A 238 -7.02 -29.82 -7.02
N ASP A 239 -5.69 -29.68 -7.11
CA ASP A 239 -4.74 -30.33 -6.20
C ASP A 239 -3.95 -29.36 -5.30
N GLU A 240 -4.20 -28.05 -5.36
CA GLU A 240 -3.42 -27.04 -4.65
C GLU A 240 -4.32 -25.88 -4.20
N PRO A 241 -4.22 -25.39 -2.94
CA PRO A 241 -4.32 -23.97 -2.71
C PRO A 241 -2.98 -23.31 -3.07
N TYR A 242 -3.02 -22.24 -3.87
CA TYR A 242 -1.90 -21.32 -4.03
C TYR A 242 -2.37 -19.91 -3.63
N ALA A 243 -1.54 -19.21 -2.87
CA ALA A 243 -1.75 -17.79 -2.58
C ALA A 243 -1.54 -17.01 -3.89
N CYS A 244 -2.53 -16.20 -4.26
CA CYS A 244 -2.44 -15.35 -5.44
C CYS A 244 -2.77 -13.90 -5.09
N THR A 245 -2.24 -12.99 -5.87
CA THR A 245 -2.61 -11.58 -5.88
C THR A 245 -3.23 -11.23 -7.22
N ALA A 246 -4.27 -10.40 -7.20
CA ALA A 246 -4.78 -9.79 -8.42
C ALA A 246 -3.81 -8.68 -8.86
N LEU A 247 -3.56 -8.57 -10.17
CA LEU A 247 -2.62 -7.58 -10.72
C LEU A 247 -3.35 -6.53 -11.56
N TYR A 248 -4.12 -6.97 -12.54
CA TYR A 248 -4.70 -6.10 -13.56
C TYR A 248 -5.94 -6.72 -14.21
N GLY A 249 -6.93 -5.89 -14.56
CA GLY A 249 -8.13 -6.32 -15.27
C GLY A 249 -8.45 -5.41 -16.44
N ALA A 250 -8.88 -5.99 -17.55
CA ALA A 250 -9.41 -5.26 -18.70
C ALA A 250 -10.39 -6.12 -19.51
N LYS A 251 -11.55 -5.54 -19.85
CA LYS A 251 -12.63 -6.19 -20.61
C LYS A 251 -13.06 -7.50 -19.95
N GLU A 252 -12.80 -8.63 -20.59
CA GLU A 252 -13.15 -9.99 -20.16
C GLU A 252 -11.97 -10.74 -19.52
N THR A 253 -10.85 -10.07 -19.24
CA THR A 253 -9.61 -10.71 -18.79
C THR A 253 -9.08 -10.10 -17.49
N ALA A 254 -8.80 -10.96 -16.51
CA ALA A 254 -8.06 -10.65 -15.29
C ALA A 254 -6.68 -11.31 -15.32
N TYR A 255 -5.72 -10.67 -14.66
CA TYR A 255 -4.37 -11.15 -14.47
C TYR A 255 -4.07 -11.28 -12.99
N PHE A 256 -3.46 -12.40 -12.63
CA PHE A 256 -3.04 -12.73 -11.28
C PHE A 256 -1.58 -13.16 -11.29
N ALA A 257 -0.94 -13.09 -10.12
CA ALA A 257 0.31 -13.76 -9.91
C ALA A 257 0.31 -14.53 -8.59
N THR A 258 1.02 -15.65 -8.58
CA THR A 258 1.15 -16.53 -7.44
C THR A 258 2.51 -16.32 -6.77
N THR A 259 2.61 -16.72 -5.50
CA THR A 259 3.86 -16.64 -4.74
C THR A 259 4.92 -17.65 -5.21
N ASP A 260 4.53 -18.70 -5.93
CA ASP A 260 5.39 -19.73 -6.54
C ASP A 260 5.83 -19.38 -7.97
N GLY A 261 5.67 -18.13 -8.38
CA GLY A 261 6.29 -17.61 -9.59
C GLY A 261 5.50 -17.77 -10.89
N VAL A 262 4.19 -17.97 -10.80
CA VAL A 262 3.29 -18.12 -11.96
C VAL A 262 2.48 -16.86 -12.18
N MET A 263 2.51 -16.36 -13.42
CA MET A 263 1.54 -15.36 -13.87
C MET A 263 0.37 -16.05 -14.58
N ILE A 264 -0.84 -15.68 -14.18
CA ILE A 264 -2.09 -16.29 -14.67
C ILE A 264 -2.89 -15.23 -15.41
N ARG A 265 -3.41 -15.60 -16.57
CA ARG A 265 -4.41 -14.88 -17.34
C ARG A 265 -5.72 -15.66 -17.28
N LEU A 266 -6.75 -15.07 -16.70
CA LEU A 266 -8.07 -15.67 -16.51
C LEU A 266 -9.12 -14.88 -17.29
N LYS A 267 -9.91 -15.58 -18.11
CA LYS A 267 -11.09 -15.00 -18.77
C LYS A 267 -12.33 -15.17 -17.90
N THR A 268 -13.35 -14.32 -18.13
CA THR A 268 -14.64 -14.38 -17.43
C THR A 268 -15.40 -15.70 -17.66
N ASP A 269 -15.17 -16.38 -18.78
CA ASP A 269 -15.71 -17.73 -19.05
C ASP A 269 -15.04 -18.85 -18.21
N GLY A 270 -13.95 -18.52 -17.52
CA GLY A 270 -13.13 -19.44 -16.72
C GLY A 270 -11.95 -20.04 -17.49
N THR A 271 -11.74 -19.67 -18.75
CA THR A 271 -10.57 -20.10 -19.52
C THR A 271 -9.31 -19.48 -18.93
N MET A 272 -8.31 -20.33 -18.66
CA MET A 272 -7.08 -19.93 -17.99
C MET A 272 -5.84 -20.23 -18.85
N GLN A 273 -4.90 -19.28 -18.87
CA GLN A 273 -3.55 -19.46 -19.40
C GLN A 273 -2.54 -19.10 -18.32
N GLN A 274 -1.47 -19.88 -18.19
CA GLN A 274 -0.46 -19.67 -17.16
C GLN A 274 0.94 -19.73 -17.76
N LYS A 275 1.86 -18.99 -17.16
CA LYS A 275 3.28 -19.03 -17.51
C LYS A 275 4.12 -18.73 -16.28
N SER A 276 5.13 -19.57 -16.05
CA SER A 276 6.11 -19.38 -14.98
C SER A 276 7.19 -18.37 -15.39
N PHE A 277 7.64 -17.58 -14.43
CA PHE A 277 8.71 -16.61 -14.61
C PHE A 277 9.64 -16.64 -13.40
N SER A 278 10.91 -16.97 -13.60
CA SER A 278 11.87 -17.10 -12.49
C SER A 278 12.11 -15.81 -11.71
N VAL A 279 11.80 -14.65 -12.29
CA VAL A 279 11.83 -13.36 -11.57
C VAL A 279 10.84 -13.30 -10.41
N LEU A 280 9.80 -14.15 -10.46
CA LEU A 280 8.76 -14.30 -9.46
C LEU A 280 8.99 -15.48 -8.50
N ASP A 281 10.16 -16.12 -8.53
CA ASP A 281 10.47 -17.18 -7.56
C ASP A 281 10.65 -16.55 -6.16
N ASP A 282 10.01 -17.17 -5.16
CA ASP A 282 10.02 -16.79 -3.73
C ASP A 282 9.61 -15.34 -3.46
N VAL A 283 8.55 -14.89 -4.13
CA VAL A 283 8.08 -13.50 -4.02
C VAL A 283 6.87 -13.34 -3.11
N ASN A 284 6.88 -12.22 -2.40
CA ASN A 284 5.77 -11.71 -1.61
C ASN A 284 5.23 -10.45 -2.28
N TYR A 285 3.92 -10.43 -2.54
CA TYR A 285 3.25 -9.26 -3.11
C TYR A 285 2.67 -8.44 -1.97
N TRP A 286 3.33 -7.34 -1.64
CA TRP A 286 2.91 -6.48 -0.54
C TRP A 286 1.88 -5.45 -1.00
N ALA A 287 0.82 -5.34 -0.20
CA ALA A 287 -0.25 -4.35 -0.31
C ALA A 287 0.26 -2.90 -0.46
N THR A 288 1.36 -2.58 0.21
CA THR A 288 1.97 -1.24 0.24
C THR A 288 2.75 -0.87 -1.01
N GLU A 289 2.87 -1.81 -1.96
CA GLU A 289 3.61 -1.64 -3.21
C GLU A 289 2.70 -1.95 -4.43
N PRO A 290 1.63 -1.17 -4.66
CA PRO A 290 0.73 -1.45 -5.75
C PRO A 290 1.39 -1.13 -7.08
N MET A 291 1.06 -1.91 -8.11
CA MET A 291 1.53 -1.64 -9.46
C MET A 291 1.11 -0.24 -9.93
N ARG A 292 2.02 0.46 -10.60
CA ARG A 292 1.76 1.74 -11.27
C ARG A 292 1.77 1.52 -12.78
N MET A 293 0.60 1.68 -13.41
CA MET A 293 0.47 1.55 -14.86
C MET A 293 1.11 2.74 -15.57
N ILE A 294 2.00 2.45 -16.53
CA ILE A 294 2.61 3.48 -17.41
C ILE A 294 1.79 3.68 -18.69
N ASN A 295 1.07 2.64 -19.11
CA ASN A 295 0.14 2.67 -20.25
C ASN A 295 -0.95 1.59 -20.06
N LYS A 296 -1.78 1.36 -21.08
CA LYS A 296 -2.91 0.39 -21.00
C LYS A 296 -2.49 -1.08 -20.84
N GLN A 297 -1.21 -1.42 -21.02
CA GLN A 297 -0.72 -2.80 -21.04
C GLN A 297 0.51 -3.01 -20.18
N THR A 298 1.11 -1.96 -19.63
CA THR A 298 2.38 -2.06 -18.94
C THR A 298 2.34 -1.29 -17.63
N GLY A 299 2.89 -1.88 -16.58
CA GLY A 299 3.07 -1.25 -15.28
C GLY A 299 4.35 -1.68 -14.61
N TYR A 300 4.79 -0.90 -13.63
CA TYR A 300 5.91 -1.22 -12.77
C TYR A 300 5.43 -1.49 -11.35
N GLN A 301 6.06 -2.43 -10.67
CA GLN A 301 5.73 -2.77 -9.29
C GLN A 301 7.00 -3.16 -8.54
N ILE A 302 7.07 -2.81 -7.26
CA ILE A 302 8.07 -3.37 -6.35
C ILE A 302 7.47 -4.64 -5.74
N ILE A 303 8.24 -5.72 -5.71
CA ILE A 303 7.86 -6.99 -5.10
C ILE A 303 8.91 -7.39 -4.08
N GLY A 304 8.48 -7.93 -2.94
CA GLY A 304 9.38 -8.46 -1.91
C GLY A 304 9.86 -9.86 -2.29
N THR A 305 11.11 -10.21 -1.98
CA THR A 305 11.75 -11.49 -2.34
C THR A 305 12.48 -12.15 -1.18
N GLY A 306 12.03 -11.86 0.04
CA GLY A 306 12.63 -12.35 1.28
C GLY A 306 11.77 -12.02 2.49
N GLU A 307 12.32 -12.28 3.68
CA GLU A 307 11.69 -11.96 4.96
C GLU A 307 11.96 -10.50 5.39
N ASN A 308 13.01 -9.86 4.86
CA ASN A 308 13.33 -8.47 5.18
C ASN A 308 12.65 -7.50 4.22
N ASP A 309 12.26 -6.33 4.74
CA ASP A 309 11.69 -5.23 3.96
C ASP A 309 12.61 -4.71 2.84
N THR A 310 13.92 -4.84 2.98
CA THR A 310 14.92 -4.43 1.98
C THR A 310 15.15 -5.44 0.86
N ASP A 311 14.62 -6.66 0.98
CA ASP A 311 14.72 -7.69 -0.05
C ASP A 311 13.66 -7.45 -1.12
N GLN A 312 13.90 -6.48 -2.01
CA GLN A 312 12.94 -6.02 -3.02
C GLN A 312 13.47 -6.16 -4.45
N ARG A 313 12.55 -6.34 -5.40
CA ARG A 313 12.80 -6.25 -6.85
C ARG A 313 11.82 -5.28 -7.49
N LEU A 314 12.30 -4.42 -8.38
CA LEU A 314 11.44 -3.69 -9.30
C LEU A 314 11.19 -4.55 -10.54
N VAL A 315 9.93 -4.76 -10.89
CA VAL A 315 9.53 -5.54 -12.06
C VAL A 315 8.65 -4.73 -13.00
N LYS A 316 8.71 -5.09 -14.29
CA LYS A 316 7.84 -4.59 -15.34
C LYS A 316 6.84 -5.67 -15.73
N TRP A 317 5.57 -5.39 -15.49
CA TRP A 317 4.47 -6.21 -15.96
C TRP A 317 4.06 -5.80 -17.37
N THR A 318 3.84 -6.77 -18.24
CA THR A 318 3.23 -6.59 -19.55
C THR A 318 2.02 -7.51 -19.65
N PHE A 319 0.85 -6.92 -19.96
CA PHE A 319 -0.42 -7.60 -20.08
C PHE A 319 -0.84 -7.73 -21.55
N GLY A 320 -1.80 -8.62 -21.83
CA GLY A 320 -2.27 -8.96 -23.17
C GLY A 320 -2.01 -10.43 -23.53
N GLN A 321 -1.96 -10.72 -24.84
CA GLN A 321 -1.74 -12.08 -25.35
C GLN A 321 -0.33 -12.60 -25.04
N ALA A 322 0.68 -11.74 -25.12
CA ALA A 322 2.07 -12.06 -24.83
C ALA A 322 2.46 -11.57 -23.42
N PHE A 323 1.61 -11.86 -22.44
CA PHE A 323 1.84 -11.40 -21.07
C PHE A 323 3.19 -11.91 -20.54
N ARG A 324 3.89 -11.04 -19.81
CA ARG A 324 5.22 -11.30 -19.29
C ARG A 324 5.57 -10.39 -18.12
N VAL A 325 6.54 -10.82 -17.34
CA VAL A 325 7.18 -10.01 -16.31
C VAL A 325 8.69 -10.04 -16.51
N GLU A 326 9.34 -8.89 -16.32
CA GLU A 326 10.76 -8.71 -16.55
C GLU A 326 11.36 -7.92 -15.36
N PRO A 327 12.56 -8.27 -14.86
CA PRO A 327 13.23 -7.46 -13.85
C PRO A 327 13.67 -6.12 -14.44
N VAL A 328 13.66 -5.08 -13.61
CA VAL A 328 14.06 -3.73 -13.97
C VAL A 328 15.06 -3.23 -12.96
N ARG A 329 16.20 -2.72 -13.43
CA ARG A 329 17.27 -2.22 -12.58
C ARG A 329 17.67 -0.81 -13.05
N PRO A 330 16.96 0.23 -12.60
CA PRO A 330 17.35 1.60 -12.91
C PRO A 330 18.62 1.98 -12.13
N ASP A 331 19.37 2.99 -12.60
CA ASP A 331 20.67 3.38 -12.03
C ASP A 331 20.63 3.75 -10.53
N PHE A 332 19.48 4.23 -10.06
CA PHE A 332 19.31 4.59 -8.64
C PHE A 332 19.06 3.38 -7.73
N TRP A 333 18.71 2.21 -8.29
CA TRP A 333 18.37 1.01 -7.53
C TRP A 333 19.63 0.38 -6.92
N LYS A 334 19.58 0.15 -5.62
CA LYS A 334 20.65 -0.46 -4.82
C LYS A 334 20.05 -1.56 -3.97
N GLU A 335 20.60 -2.76 -4.10
CA GLU A 335 20.24 -3.92 -3.28
C GLU A 335 20.51 -3.61 -1.79
N GLY A 336 19.62 -4.10 -0.91
CA GLY A 336 19.70 -3.87 0.54
C GLY A 336 19.15 -2.52 1.03
N ASN A 337 18.55 -1.72 0.14
CA ASN A 337 17.78 -0.53 0.52
C ASN A 337 16.28 -0.81 0.38
N TYR A 338 15.48 -0.11 1.18
CA TYR A 338 14.03 -0.14 1.12
C TYR A 338 13.53 0.94 0.17
N TYR A 339 12.61 0.59 -0.72
CA TYR A 339 11.98 1.50 -1.67
C TYR A 339 10.46 1.47 -1.54
N ARG A 340 9.81 2.63 -1.68
CA ARG A 340 8.36 2.72 -1.97
C ARG A 340 8.17 3.39 -3.33
N TYR A 341 7.25 2.86 -4.13
CA TYR A 341 6.80 3.53 -5.35
C TYR A 341 5.50 4.30 -5.09
N LEU A 342 5.65 5.59 -4.72
CA LEU A 342 4.53 6.42 -4.27
C LEU A 342 3.44 6.51 -5.34
N TYR A 343 3.74 7.11 -6.50
CA TYR A 343 2.80 7.20 -7.63
C TYR A 343 3.51 7.69 -8.90
N ARG A 344 2.77 7.71 -10.02
CA ARG A 344 3.18 8.31 -11.29
C ARG A 344 2.29 9.50 -11.67
N ASN A 345 2.87 10.62 -12.10
CA ASN A 345 2.13 11.70 -12.76
C ASN A 345 2.20 11.52 -14.28
N PRO A 346 1.10 11.11 -14.96
CA PRO A 346 1.10 10.86 -16.40
C PRO A 346 1.24 12.13 -17.25
N TYR A 347 0.87 13.29 -16.70
CA TYR A 347 0.92 14.58 -17.39
C TYR A 347 2.33 15.13 -17.42
N LYS A 348 3.06 14.96 -16.32
CA LYS A 348 4.48 15.31 -16.21
C LYS A 348 5.41 14.20 -16.72
N LYS A 349 4.88 12.99 -16.94
CA LYS A 349 5.64 11.78 -17.26
C LYS A 349 6.72 11.50 -16.21
N THR A 350 6.36 11.69 -14.95
CA THR A 350 7.25 11.56 -13.80
C THR A 350 6.77 10.50 -12.84
N SER A 351 7.70 9.80 -12.22
CA SER A 351 7.45 8.82 -11.16
C SER A 351 8.21 9.17 -9.90
N TYR A 352 7.57 8.96 -8.76
CA TYR A 352 8.07 9.36 -7.44
C TYR A 352 8.33 8.11 -6.60
N PHE A 353 9.58 7.93 -6.19
CA PHE A 353 10.02 6.86 -5.31
C PHE A 353 10.60 7.42 -4.03
N THR A 354 10.45 6.73 -2.91
CA THR A 354 11.32 6.94 -1.75
C THR A 354 12.32 5.81 -1.65
N GLU A 355 13.49 6.12 -1.10
CA GLU A 355 14.52 5.16 -0.74
C GLU A 355 14.99 5.46 0.67
N SER A 356 15.16 4.40 1.47
CA SER A 356 15.71 4.47 2.82
C SER A 356 16.52 3.21 3.13
N LYS A 357 17.19 3.19 4.29
CA LYS A 357 17.95 2.00 4.73
C LYS A 357 17.04 0.83 5.13
N THR A 358 15.88 1.14 5.71
CA THR A 358 14.84 0.21 6.16
C THR A 358 13.50 0.94 6.12
N SER A 359 12.39 0.21 6.21
CA SER A 359 11.03 0.76 6.30
C SER A 359 10.82 1.68 7.50
N PHE A 360 11.53 1.44 8.60
CA PHE A 360 11.49 2.26 9.83
C PHE A 360 12.53 3.38 9.88
N SER A 361 13.25 3.63 8.78
CA SER A 361 14.29 4.65 8.77
C SER A 361 13.67 6.03 8.58
N GLY A 362 13.77 6.87 9.61
CA GLY A 362 13.29 8.26 9.56
C GLY A 362 14.07 9.21 8.61
N LYS A 363 15.01 8.68 7.81
CA LYS A 363 15.82 9.44 6.85
C LYS A 363 15.93 8.68 5.54
N GLY A 364 15.81 9.39 4.43
CA GLY A 364 15.85 8.79 3.11
C GLY A 364 16.06 9.79 1.99
N ARG A 365 15.68 9.39 0.79
CA ARG A 365 15.73 10.22 -0.40
C ARG A 365 14.42 10.08 -1.17
N LEU A 366 13.88 11.20 -1.62
CA LEU A 366 12.90 11.24 -2.70
C LEU A 366 13.65 11.17 -4.03
N ILE A 367 13.29 10.20 -4.86
CA ILE A 367 13.84 9.97 -6.19
C ILE A 367 12.73 10.27 -7.20
N ILE A 368 12.96 11.29 -8.02
CA ILE A 368 12.05 11.71 -9.09
C ILE A 368 12.65 11.23 -10.41
N THR A 369 11.86 10.50 -11.18
CA THR A 369 12.28 9.87 -12.43
C THR A 369 11.35 10.23 -13.58
N ASP A 370 11.79 10.05 -14.83
CA ASP A 370 10.91 10.07 -15.99
C ASP A 370 10.17 8.72 -16.19
N ASP A 371 9.35 8.61 -17.23
CA ASP A 371 8.62 7.39 -17.60
C ASP A 371 9.53 6.18 -17.94
N ASN A 372 10.81 6.40 -18.23
CA ASN A 372 11.79 5.33 -18.47
C ASN A 372 12.61 5.02 -17.21
N LEU A 373 12.21 5.54 -16.05
CA LEU A 373 12.89 5.40 -14.76
C LEU A 373 14.29 6.04 -14.73
N LYS A 374 14.59 6.97 -15.66
CA LYS A 374 15.81 7.75 -15.59
C LYS A 374 15.67 8.79 -14.49
N THR A 375 16.65 8.85 -13.58
CA THR A 375 16.65 9.83 -12.49
C THR A 375 16.73 11.26 -13.03
N LEU A 376 15.76 12.08 -12.66
CA LEU A 376 15.72 13.51 -12.94
C LEU A 376 16.28 14.31 -11.77
N ARG A 377 15.93 13.90 -10.54
CA ARG A 377 16.33 14.59 -9.31
C ARG A 377 16.30 13.63 -8.12
N THR A 378 17.20 13.87 -7.17
CA THR A 378 17.22 13.17 -5.89
C THR A 378 17.28 14.22 -4.80
N ILE A 379 16.37 14.12 -3.83
CA ILE A 379 16.18 15.11 -2.77
C ILE A 379 16.29 14.38 -1.43
N PRO A 380 17.17 14.80 -0.50
CA PRO A 380 17.17 14.26 0.85
C PRO A 380 15.83 14.57 1.53
N VAL A 381 15.26 13.58 2.22
CA VAL A 381 14.01 13.73 2.96
C VAL A 381 14.17 13.12 4.35
N GLU A 382 13.49 13.72 5.33
CA GLU A 382 13.45 13.26 6.72
C GLU A 382 12.00 13.17 7.17
N GLY A 383 11.68 12.14 7.97
CA GLY A 383 10.34 11.87 8.49
C GLY A 383 10.23 10.43 8.97
N ALA A 384 9.74 10.22 10.20
CA ALA A 384 9.72 8.93 10.87
C ALA A 384 9.07 7.80 10.04
N ASN A 385 8.02 8.13 9.28
CA ASN A 385 7.20 7.19 8.51
C ASN A 385 7.41 7.31 6.98
N GLY A 386 8.42 8.09 6.56
CA GLY A 386 8.69 8.40 5.15
C GLY A 386 7.65 9.34 4.53
N VAL A 387 7.89 9.75 3.28
CA VAL A 387 7.00 10.66 2.53
C VAL A 387 5.76 9.90 2.05
N ASP A 388 4.57 10.45 2.30
CA ASP A 388 3.32 9.86 1.83
C ASP A 388 2.83 10.43 0.52
N PHE A 389 3.03 11.73 0.31
CA PHE A 389 2.64 12.37 -0.93
C PHE A 389 3.64 13.43 -1.35
N VAL A 390 3.77 13.62 -2.66
CA VAL A 390 4.69 14.58 -3.27
C VAL A 390 3.90 15.45 -4.22
N MET A 391 4.16 16.75 -4.21
CA MET A 391 3.68 17.68 -5.22
C MET A 391 4.88 18.45 -5.75
N ASP A 392 5.14 18.32 -7.04
CA ASP A 392 6.28 18.86 -7.77
C ASP A 392 5.80 19.34 -9.11
#